data_AF-A0A9P7BQ64-F1
#
_entry.id   AF-A0A9P7BQ64-F1
#
_cell.length_a   1.000
_cell.length_b   1.000
_cell.length_c   1.000
_cell.angle_alpha   90.00
_cell.angle_beta   90.00
_cell.angle_gamma   90.00
#
_symmetry.space_group_name_H-M   'P 1'
#
loop_
_entity.id
_entity.type
_entity.pdbx_description
1 polymer ?
#
loop_
_entity_poly.entity_id
_entity_poly.type
_entity_poly.pdbx_seq_one_letter_code
_entity_poly.pdbx_strand_id
1 'polypeptide(L)'
;MIFLFKWPKMHTFVLVRILQQTIALYPTRSKTALLYFYHRHHPTQPTKKKRWMKRWLSEKEVRTRKVTLDDVLHETQSEHWIHAPCTLGPLDPTQNHIVLFSLHQHPIRLIARSLNERNRFVNLFGFYRHIQSQTPSLPPPSTETYALPPYLQHYLQRSQSDIQHTLHLIQQTQSRIENAKHQITCYQKNLDAFDLSQLYPREESVDYQHRLTKVNYSVVKHSMLFEEYKQRLSKIKKGIELNDDYLKKTKDKYGQVKNRLSISRWFYGTITHFLLPFSH
;
A
#
# COMPACT_ATOMS: atom_id res chain seq x y z
N MET A 1 -23.42 2.69 -30.14
CA MET A 1 -22.50 2.38 -29.01
C MET A 1 -22.68 3.43 -27.93
N ILE A 2 -22.56 3.05 -26.64
CA ILE A 2 -22.73 3.96 -25.49
C ILE A 2 -21.40 4.10 -24.74
N PHE A 3 -21.12 5.31 -24.26
CA PHE A 3 -19.95 5.68 -23.47
C PHE A 3 -20.40 6.40 -22.21
N LEU A 4 -19.61 6.36 -21.15
CA LEU A 4 -19.86 7.17 -19.96
C LEU A 4 -18.77 8.23 -19.82
N PHE A 5 -19.17 9.48 -19.69
CA PHE A 5 -18.29 10.61 -19.50
C PHE A 5 -18.58 11.33 -18.19
N LYS A 6 -17.56 11.96 -17.60
CA LYS A 6 -17.77 12.95 -16.55
C LYS A 6 -18.03 14.31 -17.18
N TRP A 7 -19.05 15.02 -16.71
CA TRP A 7 -19.35 16.40 -17.12
C TRP A 7 -19.09 17.35 -15.94
N PRO A 8 -17.91 18.01 -15.90
CA PRO A 8 -17.50 18.82 -14.76
C PRO A 8 -18.43 20.00 -14.47
N LYS A 9 -18.88 20.72 -15.52
CA LYS A 9 -19.72 21.91 -15.39
C LYS A 9 -21.06 21.63 -14.68
N MET A 10 -21.62 20.44 -14.87
CA MET A 10 -22.89 20.02 -14.26
C MET A 10 -22.70 19.13 -13.02
N HIS A 11 -21.45 18.90 -12.60
CA HIS A 11 -21.09 18.01 -11.50
C HIS A 11 -21.76 16.62 -11.57
N THR A 12 -21.90 16.08 -12.79
CA THR A 12 -22.62 14.83 -13.05
C THR A 12 -21.84 13.92 -14.00
N PHE A 13 -22.26 12.66 -14.12
CA PHE A 13 -21.85 11.78 -15.21
C PHE A 13 -22.89 11.83 -16.31
N VAL A 14 -22.49 11.56 -17.55
CA VAL A 14 -23.38 11.54 -18.70
C VAL A 14 -23.06 10.33 -19.55
N LEU A 15 -24.09 9.50 -19.79
CA LEU A 15 -24.05 8.48 -20.81
C LEU A 15 -24.24 9.14 -22.18
N VAL A 16 -23.39 8.78 -23.13
CA VAL A 16 -23.38 9.34 -24.47
C VAL A 16 -23.50 8.19 -25.45
N ARG A 17 -24.63 8.16 -26.16
CA ARG A 17 -24.88 7.23 -27.26
C ARG A 17 -24.58 7.93 -28.56
N ILE A 18 -23.68 7.35 -29.36
CA ILE A 18 -23.45 7.80 -30.72
C ILE A 18 -24.55 7.21 -31.61
N LEU A 19 -25.30 8.07 -32.28
CA LEU A 19 -26.27 7.71 -33.32
C LEU A 19 -25.72 8.16 -34.67
N GLN A 20 -26.41 7.81 -35.76
CA GLN A 20 -25.99 8.21 -37.10
C GLN A 20 -25.92 9.75 -37.21
N GLN A 21 -27.00 10.48 -36.91
CA GLN A 21 -27.12 11.93 -37.15
C GLN A 21 -26.86 12.82 -35.92
N THR A 22 -26.94 12.26 -34.72
CA THR A 22 -26.88 13.01 -33.46
C THR A 22 -26.16 12.19 -32.39
N ILE A 23 -25.89 12.82 -31.25
CA ILE A 23 -25.59 12.09 -30.02
C ILE A 23 -26.80 12.15 -29.11
N ALA A 24 -27.03 11.07 -28.38
CA ALA A 24 -28.01 11.04 -27.31
C ALA A 24 -27.27 11.15 -25.98
N LEU A 25 -27.60 12.16 -25.18
CA LEU A 25 -27.02 12.43 -23.88
C LEU A 25 -28.00 12.04 -22.78
N TYR A 26 -27.52 11.32 -21.78
CA TYR A 26 -28.31 10.98 -20.61
C TYR A 26 -27.53 11.31 -19.33
N PRO A 27 -27.91 12.37 -18.59
CA PRO A 27 -27.25 12.71 -17.34
C PRO A 27 -27.62 11.73 -16.24
N THR A 28 -26.61 11.20 -15.54
CA THR A 28 -26.76 10.29 -14.42
C THR A 28 -25.92 10.73 -13.22
N ARG A 29 -26.53 10.63 -12.04
CA ARG A 29 -25.88 10.80 -10.74
C ARG A 29 -25.76 9.46 -9.99
N SER A 30 -25.91 8.34 -10.71
CA SER A 30 -25.84 7.03 -10.10
C SER A 30 -24.51 6.79 -9.38
N LYS A 31 -24.59 6.06 -8.27
CA LYS A 31 -23.42 5.58 -7.51
C LYS A 31 -22.59 4.60 -8.34
N THR A 32 -23.20 3.79 -9.21
CA THR A 32 -22.45 2.86 -10.09
C THR A 32 -21.64 3.62 -11.13
N ALA A 33 -22.18 4.71 -11.69
CA ALA A 33 -21.45 5.58 -12.62
C ALA A 33 -20.20 6.19 -11.97
N LEU A 34 -20.31 6.60 -10.70
CA LEU A 34 -19.18 7.10 -9.89
C LEU A 34 -18.11 6.01 -9.67
N LEU A 35 -18.53 4.82 -9.26
CA LEU A 35 -17.63 3.68 -9.03
C LEU A 35 -16.92 3.25 -10.32
N TYR A 36 -17.66 3.15 -11.43
CA TYR A 36 -17.09 2.85 -12.75
C TYR A 36 -15.92 3.79 -13.09
N PHE A 37 -16.10 5.10 -12.90
CA PHE A 37 -15.05 6.08 -13.13
C PHE A 37 -13.86 5.95 -12.16
N TYR A 38 -14.12 5.58 -10.91
CA TYR A 38 -13.09 5.49 -9.87
C TYR A 38 -12.17 4.28 -10.06
N HIS A 39 -12.70 3.08 -10.36
CA HIS A 39 -11.91 1.84 -10.36
C HIS A 39 -10.78 1.77 -11.40
N ARG A 40 -10.78 2.64 -12.42
CA ARG A 40 -9.68 2.70 -13.41
C ARG A 40 -8.56 3.63 -12.99
N HIS A 41 -8.88 4.64 -12.17
CA HIS A 41 -7.88 5.45 -11.50
C HIS A 41 -7.55 4.79 -10.17
N HIS A 42 -6.84 3.67 -10.16
CA HIS A 42 -6.12 3.26 -8.95
C HIS A 42 -5.10 4.37 -8.67
N PRO A 43 -5.31 5.27 -7.69
CA PRO A 43 -4.35 6.29 -7.38
C PRO A 43 -3.35 5.62 -6.45
N THR A 44 -2.15 5.35 -6.93
CA THR A 44 -1.01 5.00 -6.07
C THR A 44 -0.66 6.12 -5.08
N GLN A 45 -1.33 7.27 -5.11
CA GLN A 45 -1.14 8.34 -4.14
C GLN A 45 -2.43 9.03 -3.66
N PRO A 46 -2.52 9.35 -2.36
CA PRO A 46 -3.67 10.04 -1.77
C PRO A 46 -3.66 11.52 -2.16
N THR A 47 -4.28 11.88 -3.28
CA THR A 47 -4.52 13.29 -3.62
C THR A 47 -5.89 13.78 -3.14
N LYS A 48 -6.03 15.12 -3.04
CA LYS A 48 -7.22 15.88 -2.59
C LYS A 48 -8.57 15.42 -3.19
N LYS A 49 -8.57 14.59 -4.26
CA LYS A 49 -9.72 13.88 -4.82
C LYS A 49 -10.51 13.02 -3.81
N LYS A 50 -9.93 12.59 -2.68
CA LYS A 50 -10.68 11.77 -1.69
C LYS A 50 -11.77 12.54 -0.93
N ARG A 51 -11.64 13.87 -0.76
CA ARG A 51 -12.50 14.63 0.18
C ARG A 51 -13.96 14.74 -0.29
N TRP A 52 -14.20 14.92 -1.59
CA TRP A 52 -15.56 14.97 -2.12
C TRP A 52 -16.21 13.58 -2.21
N MET A 53 -15.44 12.51 -2.44
CA MET A 53 -15.97 11.14 -2.54
C MET A 53 -16.32 10.51 -1.19
N LYS A 54 -15.61 10.86 -0.09
CA LYS A 54 -16.01 10.45 1.27
C LYS A 54 -17.44 10.90 1.63
N ARG A 55 -17.97 11.92 0.94
CA ARG A 55 -19.35 12.39 1.11
C ARG A 55 -20.39 11.47 0.45
N TRP A 56 -20.00 10.63 -0.52
CA TRP A 56 -20.93 9.86 -1.36
C TRP A 56 -20.80 8.33 -1.22
N LEU A 57 -19.66 7.82 -0.72
CA LEU A 57 -19.38 6.38 -0.63
C LEU A 57 -18.67 6.02 0.67
N SER A 58 -19.01 4.87 1.23
CA SER A 58 -18.26 4.27 2.34
C SER A 58 -16.92 3.70 1.85
N GLU A 59 -15.85 3.80 2.65
CA GLU A 59 -14.52 3.25 2.30
C GLU A 59 -14.56 1.73 2.01
N LYS A 60 -15.55 1.00 2.55
CA LYS A 60 -15.77 -0.43 2.26
C LYS A 60 -16.31 -0.67 0.84
N GLU A 61 -17.22 0.17 0.34
CA GLU A 61 -17.86 -0.01 -0.98
C GLU A 61 -16.88 0.25 -2.13
N VAL A 62 -15.94 1.18 -1.93
CA VAL A 62 -14.91 1.55 -2.91
C VAL A 62 -13.90 0.42 -3.17
N ARG A 63 -13.77 -0.56 -2.25
CA ARG A 63 -12.75 -1.62 -2.33
C ARG A 63 -13.25 -2.94 -2.91
N THR A 64 -14.57 -3.21 -2.91
CA THR A 64 -15.07 -4.58 -3.08
C THR A 64 -15.75 -4.88 -4.41
N ARG A 65 -16.30 -3.90 -5.12
CA ARG A 65 -17.10 -4.17 -6.34
C ARG A 65 -16.45 -3.63 -7.61
N LYS A 66 -15.97 -4.50 -8.50
CA LYS A 66 -15.56 -4.07 -9.86
C LYS A 66 -16.82 -3.73 -10.66
N VAL A 67 -17.04 -2.45 -10.94
CA VAL A 67 -18.19 -1.97 -11.71
C VAL A 67 -17.82 -1.82 -13.19
N THR A 68 -18.63 -2.43 -14.06
CA THR A 68 -18.54 -2.37 -15.52
C THR A 68 -19.50 -1.32 -16.10
N LEU A 69 -19.42 -1.06 -17.41
CA LEU A 69 -20.32 -0.11 -18.06
C LEU A 69 -21.75 -0.67 -18.10
N ASP A 70 -21.88 -1.98 -18.30
CA ASP A 70 -23.18 -2.67 -18.36
C ASP A 70 -23.92 -2.57 -17.02
N ASP A 71 -23.20 -2.65 -15.90
CA ASP A 71 -23.78 -2.41 -14.56
C ASP A 71 -24.40 -1.02 -14.43
N VAL A 72 -23.77 0.00 -15.05
CA VAL A 72 -24.30 1.38 -15.05
C VAL A 72 -25.54 1.47 -15.93
N LEU A 73 -25.52 0.81 -17.10
CA LEU A 73 -26.63 0.81 -18.05
C LEU A 73 -27.87 0.11 -17.48
N HIS A 74 -27.70 -0.99 -16.75
CA HIS A 74 -28.79 -1.74 -16.13
C HIS A 74 -29.53 -0.96 -15.03
N GLU A 75 -28.85 -0.02 -14.37
CA GLU A 75 -29.47 0.86 -13.36
C GLU A 75 -30.19 2.05 -14.01
N THR A 76 -29.72 2.50 -15.18
CA THR A 76 -30.32 3.61 -15.94
C THR A 76 -31.37 3.11 -16.93
N GLN A 77 -32.49 2.58 -16.43
CA GLN A 77 -33.63 2.13 -17.25
C GLN A 77 -34.63 3.27 -17.53
N SER A 78 -34.20 4.34 -18.20
CA SER A 78 -35.09 5.47 -18.48
C SER A 78 -35.10 5.86 -19.95
N GLU A 79 -36.30 6.26 -20.40
CA GLU A 79 -36.64 6.55 -21.80
C GLU A 79 -36.21 7.95 -22.29
N HIS A 80 -35.58 8.77 -21.43
CA HIS A 80 -35.43 10.22 -21.68
C HIS A 80 -34.01 10.59 -22.14
N TRP A 81 -33.63 10.11 -23.32
CA TRP A 81 -32.37 10.50 -23.95
C TRP A 81 -32.50 11.87 -24.63
N ILE A 82 -31.57 12.77 -24.35
CA ILE A 82 -31.53 14.10 -24.96
C ILE A 82 -30.76 14.00 -26.27
N HIS A 83 -31.46 14.09 -27.39
CA HIS A 83 -30.83 14.11 -28.71
C HIS A 83 -30.26 15.50 -28.98
N ALA A 84 -28.94 15.56 -29.15
CA ALA A 84 -28.21 16.79 -29.43
C ALA A 84 -27.38 16.58 -30.71
N PRO A 85 -27.61 17.36 -31.78
CA PRO A 85 -26.63 17.48 -32.85
C PRO A 85 -25.40 18.20 -32.31
N CYS A 86 -24.23 17.59 -32.48
CA CYS A 86 -22.97 18.14 -31.98
C CYS A 86 -21.88 18.01 -33.04
N THR A 87 -20.87 18.88 -32.96
CA THR A 87 -19.64 18.78 -33.72
C THR A 87 -18.46 18.56 -32.78
N LEU A 88 -17.43 17.86 -33.26
CA LEU A 88 -16.24 17.60 -32.47
C LEU A 88 -15.36 18.85 -32.48
N GLY A 89 -14.98 19.31 -31.29
CA GLY A 89 -14.05 20.42 -31.11
C GLY A 89 -12.58 20.01 -31.25
N PRO A 90 -11.65 20.97 -31.05
CA PRO A 90 -10.23 20.69 -31.07
C PRO A 90 -9.87 19.66 -29.97
N LEU A 91 -9.03 18.71 -30.35
CA LEU A 91 -8.59 17.61 -29.49
C LEU A 91 -7.15 17.87 -29.04
N ASP A 92 -6.91 17.81 -27.73
CA ASP A 92 -5.56 17.73 -27.19
C ASP A 92 -5.16 16.25 -27.10
N PRO A 93 -4.11 15.80 -27.82
CA PRO A 93 -3.71 14.39 -27.83
C PRO A 93 -3.32 13.87 -26.45
N THR A 94 -2.89 14.73 -25.53
CA THR A 94 -2.39 14.36 -24.20
C THR A 94 -3.48 14.23 -23.14
N GLN A 95 -4.67 14.79 -23.37
CA GLN A 95 -5.74 14.86 -22.37
C GLN A 95 -6.89 13.92 -22.67
N ASN A 96 -7.52 13.37 -21.63
CA ASN A 96 -8.73 12.54 -21.75
C ASN A 96 -10.01 13.37 -22.01
N HIS A 97 -9.85 14.62 -22.44
CA HIS A 97 -10.96 15.56 -22.61
C HIS A 97 -11.53 15.46 -24.01
N ILE A 98 -12.85 15.65 -24.10
CA ILE A 98 -13.59 15.73 -25.35
C ILE A 98 -14.38 17.03 -25.27
N VAL A 99 -14.28 17.84 -26.33
CA VAL A 99 -15.09 19.04 -26.48
C VAL A 99 -16.09 18.79 -27.59
N LEU A 100 -17.37 18.92 -27.28
CA LEU A 100 -18.45 18.84 -28.24
C LEU A 100 -19.09 20.22 -28.34
N PHE A 101 -19.31 20.72 -29.55
CA PHE A 101 -20.04 21.96 -29.76
C PHE A 101 -21.48 21.62 -30.13
N SER A 102 -22.45 22.19 -29.39
CA SER A 102 -23.86 22.14 -29.79
C SER A 102 -24.08 22.98 -31.06
N LEU A 103 -25.27 22.88 -31.67
CA LEU A 103 -25.74 23.80 -32.73
C LEU A 103 -25.47 25.29 -32.43
N HIS A 104 -25.68 25.74 -31.19
CA HIS A 104 -25.44 27.13 -30.75
C HIS A 104 -23.98 27.43 -30.38
N GLN A 105 -23.03 26.62 -30.85
CA GLN A 105 -21.58 26.76 -30.56
C GLN A 105 -21.20 26.76 -29.06
N HIS A 106 -22.07 26.28 -28.18
CA HIS A 106 -21.73 26.13 -26.77
C HIS A 106 -20.83 24.89 -26.55
N PRO A 107 -19.67 25.06 -25.90
CA PRO A 107 -18.74 23.96 -25.66
C PRO A 107 -19.20 23.08 -24.48
N ILE A 108 -19.51 21.83 -24.79
CA ILE A 108 -19.76 20.74 -23.84
C ILE A 108 -18.44 20.02 -23.62
N ARG A 109 -17.82 20.26 -22.44
CA ARG A 109 -16.56 19.63 -22.04
C ARG A 109 -16.85 18.35 -21.27
N LEU A 110 -16.47 17.22 -21.85
CA LEU A 110 -16.61 15.88 -21.30
C LEU A 110 -15.24 15.29 -20.99
N ILE A 111 -15.16 14.45 -19.96
CA ILE A 111 -13.92 13.77 -19.56
C ILE A 111 -14.14 12.27 -19.67
N ALA A 112 -13.35 11.62 -20.52
CA ALA A 112 -13.32 10.17 -20.66
C ALA A 112 -12.63 9.52 -19.47
N ARG A 113 -13.01 8.28 -19.17
CA ARG A 113 -12.35 7.47 -18.13
C ARG A 113 -10.89 7.17 -18.48
N SER A 114 -10.54 7.14 -19.76
CA SER A 114 -9.17 6.99 -20.24
C SER A 114 -8.96 7.53 -21.65
N LEU A 115 -7.69 7.63 -22.03
CA LEU A 115 -7.27 8.01 -23.38
C LEU A 115 -7.79 7.03 -24.45
N ASN A 116 -7.76 5.73 -24.16
CA ASN A 116 -8.28 4.71 -25.08
C ASN A 116 -9.79 4.88 -25.30
N GLU A 117 -10.55 5.16 -24.25
CA GLU A 117 -11.99 5.39 -24.36
C GLU A 117 -12.31 6.67 -25.13
N ARG A 118 -11.54 7.74 -24.90
CA ARG A 118 -11.57 8.97 -25.71
C ARG A 118 -11.34 8.65 -27.19
N ASN A 119 -10.27 7.93 -27.51
CA ASN A 119 -9.91 7.60 -28.89
C ASN A 119 -10.98 6.76 -29.57
N ARG A 120 -11.51 5.75 -28.89
CA ARG A 120 -12.64 4.94 -29.42
C ARG A 120 -13.85 5.81 -29.73
N PHE A 121 -14.23 6.70 -28.81
CA PHE A 121 -15.35 7.62 -29.03
C PHE A 121 -15.10 8.52 -30.26
N VAL A 122 -13.93 9.17 -30.33
CA VAL A 122 -13.58 10.09 -31.42
C VAL A 122 -13.60 9.37 -32.77
N ASN A 123 -12.99 8.18 -32.85
CA ASN A 123 -12.94 7.40 -34.07
C ASN A 123 -14.33 7.00 -34.56
N LEU A 124 -15.19 6.55 -33.64
CA LEU A 124 -16.57 6.17 -33.98
C LEU A 124 -17.41 7.39 -34.37
N PHE A 125 -17.26 8.49 -33.64
CA PHE A 125 -17.95 9.74 -33.95
C PHE A 125 -17.56 10.28 -35.34
N GLY A 126 -16.26 10.24 -35.68
CA GLY A 126 -15.77 10.59 -37.01
C GLY A 126 -16.28 9.66 -38.11
N PHE A 127 -16.28 8.35 -37.86
CA PHE A 127 -16.78 7.34 -38.80
C PHE A 127 -18.25 7.58 -39.17
N TYR A 128 -19.13 7.80 -38.19
CA TYR A 128 -20.56 8.03 -38.46
C TYR A 128 -20.83 9.35 -39.19
N ARG A 129 -20.05 10.42 -38.94
CA ARG A 129 -20.20 11.67 -39.72
C ARG A 129 -19.72 11.52 -41.16
N HIS A 130 -18.67 10.75 -41.41
CA HIS A 130 -18.15 10.59 -42.78
C HIS A 130 -19.07 9.76 -43.67
N ILE A 131 -19.73 8.73 -43.13
CA ILE A 131 -20.75 7.96 -43.88
C ILE A 131 -21.88 8.88 -44.37
N GLN A 132 -22.23 9.91 -43.60
CA GLN A 132 -23.30 10.86 -43.97
C GLN A 132 -22.91 11.81 -45.08
N SER A 133 -21.66 12.28 -45.12
CA SER A 133 -21.17 13.10 -46.23
C SER A 133 -21.17 12.37 -47.57
N GLN A 134 -21.33 11.04 -47.56
CA GLN A 134 -21.33 10.16 -48.74
C GLN A 134 -22.70 9.58 -49.07
N THR A 135 -23.80 10.11 -48.51
CA THR A 135 -25.16 9.76 -48.95
C THR A 135 -25.75 10.85 -49.87
N PRO A 136 -25.29 10.99 -51.12
CA PRO A 136 -26.04 11.76 -52.11
C PRO A 136 -27.29 10.98 -52.50
N SER A 137 -28.42 11.67 -52.52
CA SER A 137 -29.66 11.24 -53.17
C SER A 137 -29.40 10.68 -54.58
N LEU A 138 -29.99 9.52 -54.90
CA LEU A 138 -29.97 8.87 -56.22
C LEU A 138 -30.23 9.84 -57.39
N PRO A 139 -29.53 9.64 -58.54
CA PRO A 139 -30.14 9.01 -59.72
C PRO A 139 -29.19 7.96 -60.41
N PRO A 140 -29.54 7.25 -61.52
CA PRO A 140 -29.25 5.81 -61.78
C PRO A 140 -27.84 5.52 -62.36
N PRO A 141 -27.50 4.22 -62.56
CA PRO A 141 -26.13 3.79 -62.79
C PRO A 141 -25.72 3.94 -64.26
N SER A 142 -24.63 4.66 -64.50
CA SER A 142 -23.84 4.52 -65.72
C SER A 142 -22.40 4.22 -65.36
N THR A 143 -22.04 3.00 -65.72
CA THR A 143 -20.72 2.42 -65.97
C THR A 143 -19.59 3.44 -66.10
N GLU A 144 -18.93 3.76 -65.00
CA GLU A 144 -17.59 4.37 -65.04
C GLU A 144 -16.68 3.64 -64.05
N THR A 145 -15.62 3.10 -64.63
CA THR A 145 -14.39 2.56 -64.05
C THR A 145 -14.18 2.94 -62.58
N TYR A 146 -14.14 1.92 -61.71
CA TYR A 146 -13.81 2.03 -60.29
C TYR A 146 -12.41 2.62 -60.06
N ALA A 147 -12.25 3.93 -60.25
CA ALA A 147 -11.15 4.67 -59.67
C ALA A 147 -11.42 4.79 -58.17
N LEU A 148 -10.46 4.35 -57.35
CA LEU A 148 -10.55 4.50 -55.90
C LEU A 148 -10.84 5.98 -55.59
N PRO A 149 -11.89 6.31 -54.83
CA PRO A 149 -12.15 7.68 -54.41
C PRO A 149 -10.89 8.32 -53.82
N PRO A 150 -10.52 9.55 -54.21
CA PRO A 150 -9.23 10.18 -53.87
C PRO A 150 -8.98 10.27 -52.35
N TYR A 151 -10.03 10.26 -51.53
CA TYR A 151 -9.90 10.22 -50.08
C TYR A 151 -9.40 8.86 -49.55
N LEU A 152 -9.77 7.74 -50.17
CA LEU A 152 -9.25 6.42 -49.80
C LEU A 152 -7.78 6.30 -50.16
N GLN A 153 -7.37 6.91 -51.27
CA GLN A 153 -5.97 6.97 -51.67
C GLN A 153 -5.13 7.79 -50.69
N HIS A 154 -5.62 8.96 -50.26
CA HIS A 154 -4.97 9.77 -49.23
C HIS A 154 -4.93 9.06 -47.86
N TYR A 155 -6.00 8.34 -47.48
CA TYR A 155 -6.04 7.57 -46.24
C TYR A 155 -5.07 6.38 -46.26
N LEU A 156 -4.99 5.66 -47.38
CA LEU A 156 -4.02 4.58 -47.60
C LEU A 156 -2.58 5.09 -47.53
N GLN A 157 -2.30 6.23 -48.18
CA GLN A 157 -0.96 6.82 -48.18
C GLN A 157 -0.55 7.29 -46.77
N ARG A 158 -1.48 7.88 -46.02
CA ARG A 158 -1.25 8.28 -44.63
C ARG A 158 -1.08 7.08 -43.70
N SER A 159 -1.88 6.02 -43.88
CA SER A 159 -1.71 4.81 -43.07
C SER A 159 -0.39 4.12 -43.37
N GLN A 160 0.07 4.10 -44.63
CA GLN A 160 1.39 3.60 -44.99
C GLN A 160 2.52 4.42 -44.34
N SER A 161 2.44 5.76 -44.35
CA SER A 161 3.44 6.59 -43.66
C SER A 161 3.44 6.36 -42.15
N ASP A 162 2.26 6.20 -41.54
CA ASP A 162 2.13 5.95 -40.10
C ASP A 162 2.70 4.56 -39.72
N ILE A 163 2.46 3.54 -40.57
CA ILE A 163 3.04 2.20 -40.40
C ILE A 163 4.57 2.25 -40.52
N GLN A 164 5.11 2.94 -41.52
CA GLN A 164 6.55 3.09 -41.70
C GLN A 164 7.21 3.81 -40.52
N HIS A 165 6.60 4.90 -40.06
CA HIS A 165 7.07 5.63 -38.88
C HIS A 165 7.04 4.76 -37.61
N THR A 166 5.97 3.97 -37.44
CA THR A 166 5.84 3.06 -36.29
C THR A 166 6.88 1.94 -36.36
N LEU A 167 7.15 1.38 -37.54
CA LEU A 167 8.21 0.38 -37.73
C LEU A 167 9.59 0.93 -37.41
N HIS A 168 9.88 2.16 -37.83
CA HIS A 168 11.14 2.84 -37.49
C HIS A 168 11.30 3.02 -35.97
N LEU A 169 10.22 3.45 -35.28
CA LEU A 169 10.22 3.54 -33.82
C LEU A 169 10.46 2.19 -33.16
N ILE A 170 9.84 1.12 -33.65
CA ILE A 170 10.05 -0.25 -33.14
C ILE A 170 11.54 -0.63 -33.28
N GLN A 171 12.14 -0.42 -34.45
CA GLN A 171 13.56 -0.71 -34.67
C GLN A 171 14.47 0.10 -33.75
N GLN A 172 14.17 1.38 -33.54
CA GLN A 172 14.92 2.24 -32.60
C GLN A 172 14.77 1.76 -31.15
N THR A 173 13.59 1.30 -30.73
CA THR A 173 13.44 0.74 -29.39
C THR A 173 14.17 -0.59 -29.22
N GLN A 174 14.20 -1.44 -30.25
CA GLN A 174 14.94 -2.70 -30.24
C GLN A 174 16.45 -2.45 -30.09
N SER A 175 17.03 -1.50 -30.82
CA SER A 175 18.46 -1.17 -30.67
C SER A 175 18.81 -0.66 -29.27
N ARG A 176 17.92 0.13 -28.65
CA ARG A 176 18.08 0.57 -27.26
C ARG A 176 18.02 -0.58 -26.26
N ILE A 177 17.13 -1.55 -26.48
CA ILE A 177 17.04 -2.74 -25.63
C ILE A 177 18.32 -3.58 -25.74
N GLU A 178 18.83 -3.81 -26.95
CA GLU A 178 20.07 -4.57 -27.14
C GLU A 178 21.28 -3.86 -26.52
N ASN A 179 21.36 -2.53 -26.62
CA ASN A 179 22.41 -1.76 -25.94
C ASN A 179 22.30 -1.89 -24.41
N ALA A 180 21.09 -1.77 -23.85
CA ALA A 180 20.86 -1.94 -22.42
C ALA A 180 21.23 -3.36 -21.94
N LYS A 181 20.89 -4.40 -22.72
CA LYS A 181 21.31 -5.78 -22.43
C LYS A 181 22.83 -5.90 -22.40
N HIS A 182 23.53 -5.33 -23.38
CA HIS A 182 24.98 -5.35 -23.43
C HIS A 182 25.60 -4.67 -22.20
N GLN A 183 25.07 -3.50 -21.80
CA GLN A 183 25.51 -2.81 -20.60
C GLN A 183 25.31 -3.66 -19.34
N ILE A 184 24.15 -4.30 -19.18
CA ILE A 184 23.88 -5.21 -18.05
C ILE A 184 24.92 -6.34 -18.03
N THR A 185 25.20 -6.97 -19.16
CA THR A 185 26.21 -8.04 -19.24
C THR A 185 27.61 -7.54 -18.86
N CYS A 186 28.00 -6.34 -19.28
CA CYS A 186 29.28 -5.74 -18.90
C CYS A 186 29.35 -5.44 -17.39
N TYR A 187 28.30 -4.86 -16.81
CA TYR A 187 28.25 -4.64 -15.36
C TYR A 187 28.27 -5.95 -14.57
N GLN A 188 27.60 -6.98 -15.07
CA GLN A 188 27.59 -8.29 -14.43
C GLN A 188 28.97 -8.93 -14.44
N LYS A 189 29.70 -8.88 -15.56
CA LYS A 189 31.11 -9.31 -15.62
C LYS A 189 32.01 -8.52 -14.66
N ASN A 190 31.80 -7.21 -14.53
CA ASN A 190 32.55 -6.39 -13.59
C ASN A 190 32.22 -6.71 -12.13
N LEU A 191 30.97 -7.07 -11.83
CA LEU A 191 30.54 -7.54 -10.51
C LEU A 191 31.13 -8.91 -10.19
N ASP A 192 31.14 -9.83 -11.15
CA ASP A 192 31.74 -11.16 -10.99
C ASP A 192 33.28 -11.08 -10.82
N ALA A 193 33.91 -10.07 -11.44
CA ALA A 193 35.33 -9.75 -11.22
C ALA A 193 35.60 -9.00 -9.90
N PHE A 194 34.57 -8.40 -9.29
CA PHE A 194 34.66 -7.72 -8.00
C PHE A 194 34.55 -8.75 -6.87
N ASP A 195 35.67 -9.41 -6.58
CA ASP A 195 35.77 -10.33 -5.46
C ASP A 195 35.70 -9.55 -4.13
N LEU A 196 34.60 -9.73 -3.39
CA LEU A 196 34.35 -9.14 -2.06
C LEU A 196 35.42 -9.53 -1.02
N SER A 197 36.29 -10.49 -1.33
CA SER A 197 37.44 -10.87 -0.52
C SER A 197 38.51 -9.78 -0.37
N GLN A 198 38.54 -8.78 -1.27
CA GLN A 198 39.53 -7.68 -1.23
C GLN A 198 39.09 -6.47 -0.39
N LEU A 199 37.85 -6.41 0.07
CA LEU A 199 37.30 -5.25 0.81
C LEU A 199 37.43 -5.34 2.34
N TYR A 200 37.86 -6.48 2.88
CA TYR A 200 38.18 -6.62 4.31
C TYR A 200 39.69 -6.87 4.47
N PRO A 201 40.44 -5.96 5.12
CA PRO A 201 41.81 -6.25 5.48
C PRO A 201 41.80 -7.45 6.42
N ARG A 202 42.46 -8.54 6.01
CA ARG A 202 42.58 -9.81 6.75
C ARG A 202 43.12 -9.62 8.19
N GLU A 203 43.76 -8.48 8.48
CA GLU A 203 44.31 -8.13 9.78
C GLU A 203 43.25 -7.77 10.84
N GLU A 204 42.14 -7.10 10.49
CA GLU A 204 41.13 -6.71 11.48
C GLU A 204 40.35 -7.92 12.02
N SER A 205 40.11 -8.93 11.18
CA SER A 205 39.40 -10.17 11.56
C SER A 205 40.12 -10.93 12.69
N VAL A 206 41.45 -10.95 12.66
CA VAL A 206 42.27 -11.64 13.67
C VAL A 206 42.27 -10.85 15.00
N ASP A 207 42.31 -9.51 14.95
CA ASP A 207 42.21 -8.67 16.16
C ASP A 207 40.84 -8.81 16.84
N TYR A 208 39.74 -8.82 16.07
CA TYR A 208 38.41 -9.03 16.63
C TYR A 208 38.27 -10.39 17.30
N GLN A 209 38.79 -11.47 16.70
CA GLN A 209 38.78 -12.80 17.30
C GLN A 209 39.62 -12.88 18.59
N HIS A 210 40.78 -12.22 18.63
CA HIS A 210 41.59 -12.18 19.84
C HIS A 210 40.89 -11.41 20.97
N ARG A 211 40.29 -10.26 20.65
CA ARG A 211 39.51 -9.46 21.60
C ARG A 211 38.29 -10.22 22.13
N LEU A 212 37.56 -10.92 21.27
CA LEU A 212 36.45 -11.81 21.65
C LEU A 212 36.90 -12.91 22.60
N THR A 213 38.04 -13.55 22.31
CA THR A 213 38.59 -14.62 23.15
C THR A 213 38.97 -14.08 24.54
N LYS A 214 39.59 -12.89 24.61
CA LYS A 214 39.96 -12.24 25.88
C LYS A 214 38.74 -11.86 26.72
N VAL A 215 37.70 -11.32 26.08
CA VAL A 215 36.43 -11.01 26.76
C VAL A 215 35.78 -12.29 27.28
N ASN A 216 35.72 -13.35 26.45
CA ASN A 216 35.12 -14.62 26.84
C ASN A 216 35.86 -15.26 28.04
N TYR A 217 37.19 -15.26 28.02
CA TYR A 217 38.00 -15.73 29.14
C TYR A 217 37.69 -14.95 30.43
N SER A 218 37.58 -13.61 30.34
CA SER A 218 37.24 -12.76 31.48
C SER A 218 35.86 -13.07 32.05
N VAL A 219 34.85 -13.23 31.19
CA VAL A 219 33.48 -13.58 31.60
C VAL A 219 33.44 -14.92 32.32
N VAL A 220 34.12 -15.94 31.76
CA VAL A 220 34.19 -17.27 32.37
C VAL A 220 34.88 -17.22 33.74
N LYS A 221 36.01 -16.50 33.85
CA LYS A 221 36.73 -16.32 35.11
C LYS A 221 35.86 -15.65 36.18
N HIS A 222 35.17 -14.56 35.83
CA HIS A 222 34.31 -13.85 36.77
C HIS A 222 33.07 -14.67 37.17
N SER A 223 32.53 -15.49 36.27
CA SER A 223 31.45 -16.43 36.58
C SER A 223 31.87 -17.46 37.64
N MET A 224 33.07 -18.02 37.52
CA MET A 224 33.61 -18.95 38.52
C MET A 224 33.81 -18.29 39.88
N LEU A 225 34.39 -17.07 39.91
CA LEU A 225 34.57 -16.32 41.16
C LEU A 225 33.23 -15.99 41.83
N PHE A 226 32.21 -15.64 41.04
CA PHE A 226 30.88 -15.36 41.55
C PHE A 226 30.26 -16.58 42.24
N GLU A 227 30.36 -17.76 41.62
CA GLU A 227 29.88 -19.01 42.24
C GLU A 227 30.67 -19.35 43.52
N GLU A 228 31.98 -19.09 43.57
CA GLU A 228 32.77 -19.26 44.79
C GLU A 228 32.28 -18.34 45.92
N TYR A 229 32.04 -17.05 45.63
CA TYR A 229 31.51 -16.12 46.62
C TYR A 229 30.13 -16.52 47.12
N LYS A 230 29.27 -17.00 46.23
CA LYS A 230 27.94 -17.52 46.57
C LYS A 230 28.03 -18.71 47.52
N GLN A 231 28.96 -19.63 47.29
CA GLN A 231 29.22 -20.74 48.21
C GLN A 231 29.73 -20.24 49.57
N ARG A 232 30.66 -19.28 49.60
CA ARG A 232 31.17 -18.69 50.85
C ARG A 232 30.05 -18.01 51.64
N LEU A 233 29.19 -17.23 50.98
CA LEU A 233 28.02 -16.60 51.59
C LEU A 233 27.05 -17.64 52.16
N SER A 234 26.86 -18.77 51.47
CA SER A 234 26.01 -19.85 51.99
C SER A 234 26.57 -20.46 53.30
N LYS A 235 27.90 -20.60 53.41
CA LYS A 235 28.56 -21.10 54.61
C LYS A 235 28.45 -20.11 55.77
N ILE A 236 28.67 -18.82 55.49
CA ILE A 236 28.51 -17.74 56.48
C ILE A 236 27.07 -17.70 56.99
N LYS A 237 26.08 -17.78 56.09
CA LYS A 237 24.66 -17.80 56.46
C LYS A 237 24.34 -18.96 57.41
N LYS A 238 24.79 -20.18 57.09
CA LYS A 238 24.63 -21.33 57.98
C LYS A 238 25.32 -21.12 59.34
N GLY A 239 26.49 -20.49 59.35
CA GLY A 239 27.21 -20.15 60.59
C GLY A 239 26.43 -19.16 61.46
N ILE A 240 25.79 -18.15 60.86
CA ILE A 240 24.92 -17.21 61.56
C ILE A 240 23.71 -17.93 62.15
N GLU A 241 23.04 -18.78 61.38
CA GLU A 241 21.89 -19.58 61.84
C GLU A 241 22.24 -20.45 63.06
N LEU A 242 23.41 -21.13 63.03
CA LEU A 242 23.89 -21.92 64.16
C LEU A 242 24.19 -21.07 65.40
N ASN A 243 24.76 -19.88 65.21
CA ASN A 243 25.03 -18.96 66.31
C ASN A 243 23.74 -18.40 66.92
N ASP A 244 22.74 -18.07 66.10
CA ASP A 244 21.42 -17.62 66.56
C ASP A 244 20.73 -18.71 67.38
N ASP A 245 20.79 -19.97 66.92
CA ASP A 245 20.27 -21.12 67.67
C ASP A 245 21.00 -21.32 69.01
N TYR A 246 22.32 -21.15 69.03
CA TYR A 246 23.11 -21.22 70.26
C TYR A 246 22.72 -20.11 71.24
N LEU A 247 22.61 -18.87 70.77
CA LEU A 247 22.18 -17.72 71.57
C LEU A 247 20.77 -17.89 72.12
N LYS A 248 19.86 -18.48 71.35
CA LYS A 248 18.50 -18.81 71.81
C LYS A 248 18.55 -19.83 72.96
N LYS A 249 19.31 -20.92 72.80
CA LYS A 249 19.47 -21.94 73.84
C LYS A 249 20.11 -21.38 75.12
N THR A 250 21.12 -20.51 75.01
CA THR A 250 21.75 -19.89 76.19
C THR A 250 20.81 -18.92 76.89
N LYS A 251 20.04 -18.12 76.13
CA LYS A 251 18.99 -17.25 76.67
C LYS A 251 17.92 -18.05 77.42
N ASP A 252 17.46 -19.16 76.86
CA ASP A 252 16.46 -20.04 77.49
C ASP A 252 17.02 -20.65 78.79
N LYS A 253 18.26 -21.13 78.79
CA LYS A 253 18.94 -21.63 80.00
C LYS A 253 19.06 -20.55 81.08
N TYR A 254 19.48 -19.34 80.69
CA TYR A 254 19.56 -18.22 81.62
C TYR A 254 18.19 -17.89 82.23
N GLY A 255 17.12 -17.90 81.41
CA GLY A 255 15.75 -17.75 81.88
C GLY A 255 15.33 -18.83 82.89
N GLN A 256 15.66 -20.10 82.62
CA GLN A 256 15.40 -21.20 83.54
C GLN A 256 16.16 -21.06 84.86
N VAL A 257 17.45 -20.71 84.83
CA VAL A 257 18.27 -20.48 86.03
C VAL A 257 17.71 -19.31 86.83
N LYS A 258 17.38 -18.19 86.17
CA LYS A 258 16.75 -17.03 86.80
C LYS A 258 15.43 -17.38 87.49
N ASN A 259 14.58 -18.17 86.83
CA ASN A 259 13.32 -18.64 87.41
C ASN A 259 13.53 -19.63 88.57
N ARG A 260 14.52 -20.53 88.49
CA ARG A 260 14.86 -21.41 89.61
C ARG A 260 15.36 -20.63 90.81
N LEU A 261 16.19 -19.60 90.60
CA LEU A 261 16.67 -18.73 91.67
C LEU A 261 15.54 -17.89 92.29
N SER A 262 14.57 -17.43 91.49
CA SER A 262 13.41 -16.73 92.06
C SER A 262 12.51 -17.66 92.87
N ILE A 263 12.29 -18.89 92.37
CA ILE A 263 11.54 -19.93 93.08
C ILE A 263 12.27 -20.37 94.35
N SER A 264 13.58 -20.65 94.30
CA SER A 264 14.34 -21.04 95.48
C SER A 264 14.39 -19.92 96.51
N ARG A 265 14.55 -18.66 96.09
CA ARG A 265 14.45 -17.51 96.99
C ARG A 265 13.06 -17.41 97.64
N TRP A 266 12.00 -17.75 96.91
CA TRP A 266 10.64 -17.81 97.44
C TRP A 266 10.47 -18.98 98.44
N PHE A 267 10.97 -20.18 98.12
CA PHE A 267 10.92 -21.37 98.97
C PHE A 267 11.77 -21.24 100.24
N TYR A 268 13.02 -20.80 100.15
CA TYR A 268 13.88 -20.60 101.33
C TYR A 268 13.38 -19.42 102.18
N GLY A 269 12.80 -18.38 101.56
CA GLY A 269 12.17 -17.28 102.28
C GLY A 269 10.85 -17.66 102.98
N THR A 270 10.13 -18.67 102.48
CA THR A 270 8.92 -19.18 103.16
C THR A 270 9.24 -20.23 104.21
N ILE A 271 10.26 -21.08 104.00
CA ILE A 271 10.69 -22.07 105.01
C ILE A 271 11.28 -21.39 106.24
N THR A 272 12.00 -20.25 106.10
CA THR A 272 12.42 -19.45 107.27
C THR A 272 11.25 -18.80 108.01
N HIS A 273 10.10 -18.59 107.35
CA HIS A 273 8.89 -18.11 108.00
C HIS A 273 8.03 -19.23 108.63
N PHE A 274 8.19 -20.49 108.20
CA PHE A 274 7.40 -21.62 108.72
C PHE A 274 8.16 -22.55 109.70
N LEU A 275 9.50 -22.52 109.76
CA LEU A 275 10.30 -23.31 110.71
C LEU A 275 10.69 -22.56 112.01
N LEU A 276 10.03 -21.45 112.32
CA LEU A 276 10.04 -20.87 113.67
C LEU A 276 8.61 -20.81 114.24
N PRO A 277 8.13 -21.90 114.85
CA PRO A 277 7.17 -21.81 115.94
C PRO A 277 7.88 -22.07 117.28
N PHE A 278 7.74 -21.12 118.19
CA PHE A 278 7.68 -21.29 119.65
C PHE A 278 8.85 -21.92 120.41
N SER A 279 9.54 -21.08 121.18
CA SER A 279 9.91 -21.27 122.60
C SER A 279 10.68 -20.00 123.04
N HIS A 280 10.07 -19.02 123.70
CA HIS A 280 9.86 -18.95 125.16
C HIS A 280 10.31 -20.14 125.99
#